data_AF-A0A495J841-F1
#
_entry.id   AF-A0A495J841-F1
#
_cell.length_a   1.000
_cell.length_b   1.000
_cell.length_c   1.000
_cell.angle_alpha   90.00
_cell.angle_beta   90.00
_cell.angle_gamma   90.00
#
_symmetry.space_group_name_H-M   'P 1'
#
loop_
_entity.id
_entity.type
_entity.pdbx_description
1 polymer ?
#
loop_
_entity_poly.entity_id
_entity_poly.type
_entity_poly.pdbx_seq_one_letter_code
_entity_poly.pdbx_strand_id
1 'polypeptide(L)'
;MKEPNEIQLPHLLLVHPDLKDDPVQKQGEIGFITAAILNTDEFYVGFDDHQVGFYGADALLTFKEPGDIYDFLHENALTLSVDDFKDLKNIALLLDHGTEKHIRTAMELVKKNGNIQDAVTIGLDRFLGIDQTRGLKR
;
A
#
# COMPACT_ATOMS: atom_id res chain seq x y z
N MET A 1 -14.87 -8.13 -28.79
CA MET A 1 -15.42 -7.70 -27.49
C MET A 1 -14.22 -7.67 -26.55
N LYS A 2 -13.83 -6.50 -26.01
CA LYS A 2 -12.76 -6.47 -24.99
C LYS A 2 -13.37 -7.04 -23.71
N GLU A 3 -12.76 -8.08 -23.16
CA GLU A 3 -13.11 -8.54 -21.81
C GLU A 3 -13.03 -7.33 -20.87
N PRO A 4 -13.96 -7.17 -19.92
CA PRO A 4 -13.77 -6.17 -18.88
C PRO A 4 -12.45 -6.54 -18.19
N ASN A 5 -11.46 -5.64 -18.22
CA ASN A 5 -10.25 -5.80 -17.43
C ASN A 5 -10.71 -5.89 -15.97
N GLU A 6 -10.77 -7.10 -15.43
CA GLU A 6 -11.03 -7.34 -14.02
C GLU A 6 -9.76 -6.91 -13.28
N ILE A 7 -9.81 -5.73 -12.67
CA ILE A 7 -8.70 -5.19 -11.90
C ILE A 7 -8.78 -5.82 -10.51
N GLN A 8 -7.81 -6.69 -10.20
CA GLN A 8 -7.70 -7.26 -8.87
C GLN A 8 -7.21 -6.16 -7.91
N LEU A 9 -8.06 -5.82 -6.94
CA LEU A 9 -7.70 -4.89 -5.88
C LEU A 9 -6.84 -5.57 -4.82
N PRO A 10 -5.91 -4.84 -4.18
CA PRO A 10 -5.12 -5.40 -3.09
C PRO A 10 -6.00 -5.73 -1.89
N HIS A 11 -5.68 -6.81 -1.20
CA HIS A 11 -6.47 -7.28 -0.05
C HIS A 11 -6.28 -6.38 1.19
N LEU A 12 -5.10 -5.79 1.33
CA LEU A 12 -4.75 -4.92 2.45
C LEU A 12 -4.11 -3.64 1.93
N LEU A 13 -4.38 -2.56 2.66
CA LEU A 13 -3.87 -1.23 2.41
C LEU A 13 -3.37 -0.61 3.70
N LEU A 14 -2.51 0.37 3.58
CA LEU A 14 -2.12 1.28 4.63
C LEU A 14 -2.65 2.68 4.26
N VAL A 15 -3.36 3.34 5.16
CA VAL A 15 -3.69 4.76 4.97
C VAL A 15 -2.40 5.56 5.09
N HIS A 16 -2.13 6.46 4.15
CA HIS A 16 -0.88 7.22 4.13
C HIS A 16 -0.65 7.93 5.49
N PRO A 17 0.47 7.68 6.19
CA PRO A 17 0.74 8.25 7.51
C PRO A 17 0.76 9.78 7.52
N ASP A 18 1.26 10.38 6.43
CA ASP A 18 1.29 11.84 6.25
C ASP A 18 0.04 12.44 5.60
N LEU A 19 -1.08 11.71 5.57
CA LEU A 19 -2.34 12.22 5.03
C LEU A 19 -2.82 13.43 5.84
N LYS A 20 -2.86 14.59 5.19
CA LYS A 20 -3.20 15.89 5.83
C LYS A 20 -4.65 15.97 6.27
N ASP A 21 -5.55 15.56 5.39
CA ASP A 21 -7.00 15.64 5.60
C ASP A 21 -7.58 14.22 5.67
N ASP A 22 -7.46 13.59 6.83
CA ASP A 22 -8.05 12.28 7.09
C ASP A 22 -9.45 12.41 7.71
N PRO A 23 -10.51 11.99 7.00
CA PRO A 23 -11.89 12.15 7.47
C PRO A 23 -12.22 11.30 8.70
N VAL A 24 -11.49 10.20 8.94
CA VAL A 24 -11.77 9.25 10.04
C VAL A 24 -10.58 9.05 10.99
N GLN A 25 -9.50 9.82 10.82
CA GLN A 25 -8.30 9.82 11.67
C GLN A 25 -7.65 8.43 11.78
N LYS A 26 -7.41 7.80 10.64
CA LYS A 26 -6.83 6.47 10.47
C LYS A 26 -5.47 6.50 9.78
N GLN A 27 -4.74 7.61 9.83
CA GLN A 27 -3.41 7.71 9.25
C GLN A 27 -2.49 6.60 9.80
N GLY A 28 -1.81 5.88 8.92
CA GLY A 28 -0.94 4.77 9.28
C GLY A 28 -1.69 3.52 9.79
N GLU A 29 -3.01 3.47 9.70
CA GLU A 29 -3.78 2.27 10.00
C GLU A 29 -3.93 1.36 8.79
N ILE A 30 -4.02 0.06 9.07
CA ILE A 30 -4.20 -0.98 8.08
C ILE A 30 -5.69 -1.18 7.86
N GLY A 31 -6.09 -1.16 6.60
CA GLY A 31 -7.48 -1.36 6.18
C GLY A 31 -7.61 -2.33 5.03
N PHE A 32 -8.84 -2.57 4.63
CA PHE A 32 -9.20 -3.38 3.46
C PHE A 32 -10.29 -2.68 2.65
N ILE A 33 -10.26 -2.84 1.32
CA ILE A 33 -11.26 -2.25 0.44
C ILE A 33 -12.56 -3.03 0.57
N THR A 34 -13.65 -2.35 0.95
CA THR A 34 -15.00 -2.92 1.01
C THR A 34 -15.80 -2.64 -0.26
N ALA A 35 -15.51 -1.50 -0.91
CA ALA A 35 -16.04 -1.12 -2.21
C ALA A 35 -15.11 -0.11 -2.88
N ALA A 36 -15.10 -0.09 -4.21
CA ALA A 36 -14.36 0.91 -4.98
C ALA A 36 -15.17 1.36 -6.20
N ILE A 37 -15.15 2.66 -6.48
CA ILE A 37 -15.75 3.27 -7.66
C ILE A 37 -14.62 3.93 -8.46
N LEU A 38 -14.00 3.15 -9.35
CA LEU A 38 -12.75 3.52 -10.03
C LEU A 38 -12.89 4.74 -10.97
N ASN A 39 -14.10 5.03 -11.46
CA ASN A 39 -14.33 6.15 -12.38
C ASN A 39 -14.31 7.51 -11.68
N THR A 40 -14.58 7.54 -10.38
CA THR A 40 -14.65 8.73 -9.51
C THR A 40 -13.51 8.79 -8.49
N ASP A 41 -12.60 7.81 -8.50
CA ASP A 41 -11.49 7.69 -7.54
C ASP A 41 -11.97 7.58 -6.09
N GLU A 42 -12.97 6.72 -5.87
CA GLU A 42 -13.63 6.58 -4.57
C GLU A 42 -13.40 5.19 -3.98
N PHE A 43 -12.68 5.12 -2.86
CA PHE A 43 -12.36 3.87 -2.16
C PHE A 43 -12.95 3.87 -0.75
N TYR A 44 -13.78 2.88 -0.47
CA TYR A 44 -14.34 2.63 0.84
C TYR A 44 -13.46 1.64 1.59
N VAL A 45 -12.78 2.11 2.62
CA VAL A 45 -11.81 1.30 3.38
C VAL A 45 -12.39 0.97 4.74
N GLY A 46 -12.55 -0.33 5.01
CA GLY A 46 -12.97 -0.85 6.30
C GLY A 46 -11.77 -1.08 7.22
N PHE A 47 -12.01 -0.92 8.52
CA PHE A 47 -11.01 -1.11 9.58
C PHE A 47 -11.49 -2.12 10.62
N ASP A 48 -10.57 -2.61 11.45
CA ASP A 48 -10.84 -3.62 12.48
C ASP A 48 -11.84 -3.13 13.56
N ASP A 49 -12.02 -1.82 13.71
CA ASP A 49 -12.99 -1.20 14.63
C ASP A 49 -14.38 -0.98 14.00
N HIS A 50 -14.64 -1.57 12.83
CA HIS A 50 -15.89 -1.47 12.05
C HIS A 50 -16.18 -0.07 11.50
N GLN A 51 -15.25 0.88 11.61
CA GLN A 51 -15.36 2.14 10.90
C GLN A 51 -15.05 1.94 9.41
N VAL A 52 -15.64 2.81 8.59
CA VAL A 52 -15.36 2.88 7.15
C VAL A 52 -14.93 4.29 6.82
N GLY A 53 -13.73 4.42 6.25
CA GLY A 53 -13.22 5.66 5.71
C GLY A 53 -13.43 5.75 4.20
N PHE A 54 -13.44 6.98 3.70
CA PHE A 54 -13.58 7.29 2.29
C PHE A 54 -12.32 8.00 1.82
N TYR A 55 -11.64 7.43 0.83
CA TYR A 55 -10.32 7.86 0.40
C TYR A 55 -10.22 7.89 -1.12
N GLY A 56 -9.36 8.78 -1.63
CA GLY A 56 -8.82 8.67 -3.00
C GLY A 56 -7.69 7.64 -3.06
N ALA A 57 -7.32 7.21 -4.27
CA ALA A 57 -6.24 6.25 -4.43
C ALA A 57 -4.87 6.80 -3.99
N ASP A 58 -4.66 8.10 -4.05
CA ASP A 58 -3.42 8.78 -3.61
C ASP A 58 -3.22 8.78 -2.09
N ALA A 59 -4.31 8.64 -1.32
CA ALA A 59 -4.29 8.54 0.14
C ALA A 59 -4.01 7.12 0.65
N LEU A 60 -3.92 6.14 -0.26
CA LEU A 60 -3.82 4.72 0.07
C LEU A 60 -2.52 4.13 -0.47
N LEU A 61 -1.87 3.34 0.37
CA LEU A 61 -0.64 2.64 0.04
C LEU A 61 -0.88 1.14 0.02
N THR A 62 -0.26 0.46 -0.95
CA THR A 62 -0.21 -0.99 -1.02
C THR A 62 1.23 -1.46 -1.23
N PHE A 63 1.48 -2.76 -1.23
CA PHE A 63 2.83 -3.29 -1.43
C PHE A 63 3.27 -3.18 -2.90
N LYS A 64 4.56 -2.91 -3.10
CA LYS A 64 5.24 -3.22 -4.35
C LYS A 64 5.33 -4.73 -4.55
N GLU A 65 5.67 -5.15 -5.76
CA GLU A 65 5.98 -6.56 -5.99
C GLU A 65 7.23 -6.98 -5.20
N PRO A 66 7.33 -8.24 -4.73
CA PRO A 66 8.51 -8.71 -3.99
C PRO A 66 9.82 -8.49 -4.75
N GLY A 67 9.79 -8.61 -6.09
CA GLY A 67 10.94 -8.35 -6.96
C GLY A 67 11.50 -6.93 -6.79
N ASP A 68 10.64 -5.91 -6.80
CA ASP A 68 11.05 -4.51 -6.62
C ASP A 68 11.73 -4.28 -5.26
N ILE A 69 11.26 -4.99 -4.22
CA ILE A 69 11.84 -4.89 -2.87
C ILE A 69 13.22 -5.58 -2.83
N TYR A 70 13.39 -6.71 -3.51
CA TYR A 70 14.69 -7.36 -3.64
C TYR A 70 15.69 -6.53 -4.44
N ASP A 71 15.24 -5.89 -5.51
CA ASP A 71 16.08 -4.98 -6.31
C ASP A 71 16.52 -3.79 -5.46
N PHE A 72 15.59 -3.15 -4.73
CA PHE A 72 15.92 -2.09 -3.79
C PHE A 72 16.94 -2.53 -2.73
N LEU A 73 16.78 -3.73 -2.16
CA LEU A 73 17.72 -4.32 -1.21
C LEU A 73 19.11 -4.51 -1.83
N HIS A 74 19.19 -4.96 -3.08
CA HIS A 74 20.45 -5.17 -3.77
C HIS A 74 21.18 -3.85 -4.04
N GLU A 75 20.45 -2.83 -4.50
CA GLU A 75 20.99 -1.52 -4.83
C GLU A 75 21.44 -0.73 -3.59
N ASN A 76 20.75 -0.93 -2.45
CA ASN A 76 20.98 -0.15 -1.22
C ASN A 76 21.64 -0.96 -0.09
N ALA A 77 22.15 -2.16 -0.37
CA ALA A 77 22.71 -3.05 0.65
C ALA A 77 23.81 -2.42 1.52
N LEU A 78 24.58 -1.47 0.97
CA LEU A 78 25.69 -0.81 1.66
C LEU A 78 25.27 0.44 2.45
N THR A 79 24.08 0.99 2.18
CA THR A 79 23.58 2.23 2.79
C THR A 79 22.50 1.97 3.83
N LEU A 80 21.80 0.83 3.74
CA LEU A 80 20.78 0.43 4.69
C LEU A 80 21.38 0.10 6.07
N SER A 81 20.65 0.46 7.11
CA SER A 81 20.95 -0.06 8.45
C SER A 81 20.73 -1.58 8.49
N VAL A 82 21.39 -2.26 9.42
CA VAL A 82 21.22 -3.71 9.59
C VAL A 82 19.77 -4.07 9.93
N ASP A 83 19.06 -3.19 10.65
CA ASP A 83 17.69 -3.43 11.06
C ASP A 83 16.73 -3.21 9.87
N ASP A 84 16.90 -2.12 9.10
CA ASP A 84 16.11 -1.87 7.89
C ASP A 84 16.30 -2.97 6.85
N PHE A 85 17.54 -3.43 6.64
CA PHE A 85 17.82 -4.53 5.73
C PHE A 85 17.10 -5.82 6.14
N LYS A 86 17.08 -6.14 7.45
CA LYS A 86 16.39 -7.32 7.96
C LYS A 86 14.88 -7.21 7.80
N ASP A 87 14.30 -6.06 8.13
CA ASP A 87 12.86 -5.83 8.02
C ASP A 87 12.42 -5.90 6.55
N LEU A 88 13.12 -5.23 5.64
CA LEU A 88 12.89 -5.28 4.20
C LEU A 88 12.96 -6.71 3.64
N LYS A 89 14.01 -7.46 4.00
CA LYS A 89 14.17 -8.85 3.55
C LYS A 89 13.05 -9.74 4.10
N ASN A 90 12.66 -9.54 5.35
CA ASN A 90 11.56 -10.29 5.96
C ASN A 90 10.22 -9.98 5.27
N ILE A 91 9.94 -8.71 5.01
CA ILE A 91 8.75 -8.27 4.27
C ILE A 91 8.73 -8.92 2.87
N ALA A 92 9.81 -8.85 2.10
CA ALA A 92 9.87 -9.46 0.77
C ALA A 92 9.56 -10.97 0.81
N LEU A 93 10.12 -11.71 1.78
CA LEU A 93 9.84 -13.14 1.97
C LEU A 93 8.38 -13.43 2.35
N LEU A 94 7.79 -12.60 3.22
CA LEU A 94 6.39 -12.72 3.63
C LEU A 94 5.44 -12.43 2.47
N LEU A 95 5.80 -11.57 1.53
CA LEU A 95 4.98 -11.27 0.36
C LEU A 95 5.12 -12.33 -0.73
N ASP A 96 6.32 -12.90 -0.91
CA ASP A 96 6.59 -13.87 -1.98
C ASP A 96 6.05 -15.29 -1.67
N HIS A 97 6.02 -15.69 -0.40
CA HIS A 97 5.63 -17.04 0.01
C HIS A 97 4.53 -17.09 1.07
N GLY A 98 4.01 -15.93 1.46
CA GLY A 98 3.07 -15.83 2.56
C GLY A 98 1.62 -16.13 2.20
N THR A 99 0.84 -16.29 3.26
CA THR A 99 -0.62 -16.26 3.23
C THR A 99 -1.11 -14.85 3.57
N GLU A 100 -2.41 -14.58 3.50
CA GLU A 100 -2.98 -13.28 3.89
C GLU A 100 -2.56 -12.80 5.29
N LYS A 101 -2.43 -13.74 6.25
CA LYS A 101 -1.91 -13.44 7.59
C LYS A 101 -0.46 -12.93 7.57
N HIS A 102 0.36 -13.46 6.66
CA HIS A 102 1.74 -13.03 6.48
C HIS A 102 1.80 -11.65 5.81
N ILE A 103 0.91 -11.37 4.85
CA ILE A 103 0.77 -10.04 4.23
C ILE A 103 0.39 -9.00 5.28
N ARG A 104 -0.59 -9.29 6.16
CA ARG A 104 -0.90 -8.40 7.29
C ARG A 104 0.31 -8.20 8.20
N THR A 105 1.03 -9.29 8.52
CA THR A 105 2.24 -9.20 9.35
C THR A 105 3.30 -8.30 8.72
N ALA A 106 3.49 -8.38 7.41
CA ALA A 106 4.38 -7.50 6.68
C ALA A 106 3.93 -6.03 6.80
N MET A 107 2.63 -5.76 6.70
CA MET A 107 2.11 -4.38 6.80
C MET A 107 2.28 -3.79 8.20
N GLU A 108 2.16 -4.62 9.25
CA GLU A 108 2.47 -4.22 10.63
C GLU A 108 3.97 -3.88 10.81
N LEU A 109 4.88 -4.56 10.10
CA LEU A 109 6.30 -4.23 10.10
C LEU A 109 6.55 -2.86 9.47
N VAL A 110 5.87 -2.55 8.36
CA VAL A 110 5.93 -1.23 7.71
C VAL A 110 5.42 -0.14 8.65
N LYS A 111 4.24 -0.37 9.28
CA LYS A 111 3.66 0.56 10.24
C LYS A 111 4.60 0.86 11.41
N LYS A 112 5.36 -0.15 11.87
CA LYS A 112 6.32 -0.01 12.97
C LYS A 112 7.62 0.68 12.55
N ASN A 113 8.09 0.46 11.32
CA ASN A 113 9.32 1.03 10.78
C ASN A 113 9.02 1.93 9.57
N GLY A 114 8.70 3.21 9.84
CA GLY A 114 8.40 4.18 8.79
C GLY A 114 9.56 4.46 7.83
N ASN A 115 10.82 4.19 8.22
CA ASN A 115 11.98 4.47 7.37
C ASN A 115 12.00 3.59 6.11
N ILE A 116 11.38 2.42 6.16
CA ILE A 116 11.36 1.45 5.05
C ILE A 116 10.07 1.51 4.23
N GLN A 117 9.13 2.37 4.61
CA GLN A 117 7.80 2.45 4.00
C GLN A 117 7.88 2.74 2.50
N ASP A 118 8.62 3.76 2.09
CA ASP A 118 8.76 4.15 0.67
C ASP A 118 9.47 3.07 -0.16
N ALA A 119 10.29 2.25 0.50
CA ALA A 119 10.98 1.15 -0.16
C ALA A 119 10.03 0.00 -0.51
N VAL A 120 9.03 -0.28 0.33
CA VAL A 120 8.15 -1.45 0.17
C VAL A 120 6.73 -1.13 -0.28
N THR A 121 6.29 0.11 -0.17
CA THR A 121 4.93 0.52 -0.53
C THR A 121 4.89 1.39 -1.78
N ILE A 122 3.74 1.39 -2.42
CA ILE A 122 3.41 2.17 -3.60
C ILE A 122 2.00 2.75 -3.43
N GLY A 123 1.76 3.93 -3.99
CA GLY A 123 0.42 4.51 -4.06
C GLY A 123 -0.53 3.59 -4.82
N LEU A 124 -1.77 3.49 -4.34
CA LEU A 124 -2.81 2.68 -4.98
C LEU A 124 -3.12 3.21 -6.39
N ASP A 125 -3.02 4.51 -6.59
CA ASP A 125 -3.15 5.19 -7.89
C ASP A 125 -2.16 4.64 -8.93
N ARG A 126 -0.89 4.50 -8.54
CA ARG A 126 0.16 3.94 -9.38
C ARG A 126 0.00 2.44 -9.56
N PHE A 127 -0.37 1.71 -8.51
CA PHE A 127 -0.66 0.28 -8.59
C PHE A 127 -1.76 -0.03 -9.61
N LEU A 128 -2.83 0.77 -9.62
CA LEU A 128 -3.96 0.59 -10.54
C LEU A 128 -3.69 1.17 -11.94
N GLY A 129 -2.56 1.85 -12.15
CA GLY A 129 -2.25 2.55 -13.40
C GLY A 129 -3.22 3.69 -13.72
N ILE A 130 -3.82 4.29 -12.69
CA ILE A 130 -4.76 5.43 -12.81
C ILE A 130 -4.00 6.76 -12.96
N ASP A 131 -2.66 6.70 -12.94
CA ASP A 131 -1.71 7.82 -12.99
C ASP A 131 -2.21 9.00 -13.85
N GLN A 132 -2.29 10.15 -13.18
CA GLN A 132 -3.28 11.21 -13.39
C GLN A 132 -3.22 11.91 -14.76
N THR A 133 -3.76 11.29 -15.81
CA THR A 133 -4.20 12.04 -17.01
C THR A 133 -5.52 12.79 -16.79
N ARG A 134 -6.10 12.74 -15.58
CA ARG A 134 -7.29 13.50 -15.19
C ARG A 134 -6.99 14.53 -14.10
N GLY A 135 -6.06 15.44 -14.42
CA GLY A 135 -6.18 16.85 -14.05
C GLY A 135 -6.07 17.19 -12.56
N LEU A 136 -4.85 17.52 -12.14
CA LEU A 136 -4.60 18.74 -11.37
C LEU A 136 -5.19 19.95 -12.13
N LYS A 137 -6.50 20.17 -12.02
CA LYS A 137 -7.07 21.49 -12.27
C LYS A 137 -6.83 22.31 -11.00
N ARG A 138 -5.80 23.15 -11.11
CA ARG A 138 -5.59 24.37 -10.32
C ARG A 138 -6.87 25.19 -10.19
#